data_AF-A0A958C7W7-F1
#
_entry.id   AF-A0A958C7W7-F1
#
_cell.length_a   1.000
_cell.length_b   1.000
_cell.length_c   1.000
_cell.angle_alpha   90.00
_cell.angle_beta   90.00
_cell.angle_gamma   90.00
#
_symmetry.space_group_name_H-M   'P 1'
#
loop_
_entity.id
_entity.type
_entity.pdbx_description
1 polymer ?
#
loop_
_entity_poly.entity_id
_entity_poly.type
_entity_poly.pdbx_seq_one_letter_code
_entity_poly.pdbx_strand_id
1 'polypeptide(L)'
;MTTKLTRFCEAIIEAGWLAALIYVPLFFDVHSSRVFEPDKISVLRSIALVMAIAWLIKVLNDGIGRGRSDDGEQVSLWRRITSTPLVLPTLLLILAYLISTVFSLNPRISFFGSYQRLQGTYSMLSYIVIFFLVLGHLRRPEQWRRMAYTIVIVSVPIAIYGLLQRAGLDPLPWGGDVQRRIAGNMGNAIFVAAYLIMAFFLTLERLLEHLGRLLRGDDSRHVTVDAVLAWCYLFILAVKSLAILFTQSNGPLLGWLAGLFVFI
;
A
#
# COMPACT_ATOMS: atom_id res chain seq x y z
N MET A 1 -21.60 -23.93 4.52
CA MET A 1 -21.40 -23.22 5.81
C MET A 1 -19.93 -22.84 5.92
N THR A 2 -19.59 -21.58 6.25
CA THR A 2 -18.18 -21.18 6.40
C THR A 2 -17.59 -21.77 7.68
N THR A 3 -16.52 -22.55 7.55
CA THR A 3 -15.86 -23.17 8.71
C THR A 3 -15.18 -22.09 9.57
N LYS A 4 -14.89 -22.40 10.85
CA LYS A 4 -14.10 -21.51 11.71
C LYS A 4 -12.71 -21.26 11.12
N LEU A 5 -12.12 -22.29 10.49
CA LEU A 5 -10.81 -22.21 9.84
C LEU A 5 -10.82 -21.23 8.67
N THR A 6 -11.84 -21.28 7.80
CA THR A 6 -12.00 -20.34 6.68
C THR A 6 -12.01 -18.89 7.15
N ARG A 7 -12.76 -18.58 8.21
CA ARG A 7 -12.84 -17.22 8.78
C ARG A 7 -11.49 -16.76 9.35
N PHE A 8 -10.76 -17.67 10.00
CA PHE A 8 -9.43 -17.40 10.53
C PHE A 8 -8.43 -17.10 9.40
N CYS A 9 -8.43 -17.89 8.33
CA CYS A 9 -7.61 -17.61 7.14
C CYS A 9 -7.95 -16.26 6.50
N GLU A 10 -9.23 -15.92 6.36
CA GLU A 10 -9.65 -14.60 5.86
C GLU A 10 -9.16 -13.45 6.74
N ALA A 11 -9.22 -13.61 8.06
CA ALA A 11 -8.69 -12.64 9.00
C ALA A 11 -7.16 -12.49 8.89
N ILE A 12 -6.41 -13.58 8.69
CA ILE A 12 -4.95 -13.52 8.46
C ILE A 12 -4.64 -12.78 7.17
N ILE A 13 -5.33 -13.08 6.07
CA ILE A 13 -5.09 -12.41 4.79
C ILE A 13 -5.36 -10.91 4.95
N GLU A 14 -6.45 -10.54 5.63
CA GLU A 14 -6.76 -9.14 5.89
C GLU A 14 -5.74 -8.44 6.77
N ALA A 15 -5.36 -9.07 7.89
CA ALA A 15 -4.30 -8.57 8.75
C ALA A 15 -2.97 -8.44 7.99
N GLY A 16 -2.71 -9.32 7.03
CA GLY A 16 -1.50 -9.31 6.20
C GLY A 16 -1.36 -8.04 5.36
N TRP A 17 -2.39 -7.64 4.60
CA TRP A 17 -2.29 -6.40 3.82
C TRP A 17 -2.27 -5.15 4.70
N LEU A 18 -2.96 -5.15 5.85
CA LEU A 18 -2.88 -4.05 6.81
C LEU A 18 -1.48 -3.96 7.43
N ALA A 19 -0.88 -5.10 7.80
CA ALA A 19 0.49 -5.18 8.28
C ALA A 19 1.48 -4.68 7.22
N ALA A 20 1.29 -5.05 5.94
CA ALA A 20 2.13 -4.55 4.85
C ALA A 20 2.06 -3.02 4.74
N LEU A 21 0.86 -2.44 4.84
CA LEU A 21 0.67 -0.99 4.80
C LEU A 21 1.25 -0.25 6.01
N ILE A 22 1.48 -0.93 7.14
CA ILE A 22 2.07 -0.33 8.35
C ILE A 22 3.58 -0.51 8.35
N TYR A 23 4.04 -1.76 8.31
CA TYR A 23 5.44 -2.08 8.55
C TYR A 23 6.34 -1.66 7.39
N VAL A 24 5.96 -1.94 6.14
CA VAL A 24 6.82 -1.66 4.97
C VAL A 24 7.19 -0.18 4.84
N PRO A 25 6.26 0.78 4.94
CA PRO A 25 6.64 2.18 4.81
C PRO A 25 7.33 2.73 6.07
N LEU A 26 7.02 2.26 7.28
CA LEU A 26 7.59 2.79 8.52
C LEU A 26 8.96 2.22 8.88
N PHE A 27 9.21 0.96 8.54
CA PHE A 27 10.38 0.22 9.00
C PHE A 27 11.66 0.63 8.25
N PHE A 28 12.73 0.89 9.00
CA PHE A 28 14.10 0.98 8.52
C PHE A 28 15.02 0.58 9.67
N ASP A 29 16.22 0.06 9.36
CA ASP A 29 17.19 -0.37 10.37
C ASP A 29 18.55 0.28 10.11
N VAL A 30 18.97 1.16 11.02
CA VAL A 30 20.25 1.88 10.93
C VAL A 30 21.47 0.97 11.09
N HIS A 31 21.30 -0.24 11.64
CA HIS A 31 22.37 -1.23 11.80
C HIS A 31 22.57 -2.10 10.54
N SER A 32 21.61 -2.05 9.60
CA SER A 32 21.70 -2.75 8.33
C SER A 32 22.67 -2.05 7.38
N SER A 33 23.40 -2.83 6.57
CA SER A 33 24.30 -2.29 5.53
C SER A 33 23.56 -1.43 4.50
N ARG A 34 22.24 -1.65 4.37
CA ARG A 34 21.33 -0.90 3.51
C ARG A 34 20.07 -0.58 4.30
N VAL A 35 20.10 0.55 4.99
CA VAL A 35 19.11 0.98 6.00
C VAL A 35 17.63 0.88 5.57
N PHE A 36 17.32 1.05 4.28
CA PHE A 36 15.93 1.20 3.82
C PHE A 36 15.40 0.02 3.00
N GLU A 37 16.00 -0.29 1.85
CA GLU A 37 15.29 -1.07 0.80
C GLU A 37 15.23 -2.59 1.05
N PRO A 38 16.35 -3.29 1.34
CA PRO A 38 16.35 -4.75 1.43
C PRO A 38 15.49 -5.29 2.59
N ASP A 39 15.51 -4.61 3.72
CA ASP A 39 14.82 -5.11 4.91
C ASP A 39 13.30 -4.94 4.77
N LYS A 40 12.85 -3.84 4.16
CA LYS A 40 11.43 -3.63 3.78
C LYS A 40 10.93 -4.71 2.82
N ILE A 41 11.74 -5.09 1.84
CA ILE A 41 11.41 -6.16 0.88
C ILE A 41 11.31 -7.51 1.60
N SER A 42 12.21 -7.78 2.54
CA SER A 42 12.20 -9.03 3.31
C SER A 42 10.96 -9.13 4.21
N VAL A 43 10.58 -8.04 4.87
CA VAL A 43 9.31 -7.94 5.62
C VAL A 43 8.12 -8.22 4.71
N LEU A 44 8.07 -7.58 3.54
CA LEU A 44 6.96 -7.77 2.60
C LEU A 44 6.88 -9.21 2.07
N ARG A 45 8.00 -9.82 1.67
CA ARG A 45 8.08 -11.22 1.23
C ARG A 45 7.55 -12.16 2.31
N SER A 46 7.90 -11.90 3.57
CA SER A 46 7.45 -12.69 4.71
C SER A 46 5.94 -12.57 4.93
N ILE A 47 5.39 -11.35 4.85
CA ILE A 47 3.94 -11.12 4.91
C ILE A 47 3.23 -11.82 3.76
N ALA A 48 3.73 -11.67 2.52
CA ALA A 48 3.15 -12.32 1.34
C ALA A 48 3.14 -13.85 1.47
N LEU A 49 4.21 -14.44 2.03
CA LEU A 49 4.29 -15.87 2.29
C LEU A 49 3.23 -16.33 3.30
N VAL A 50 3.09 -15.63 4.44
CA VAL A 50 2.08 -15.94 5.45
C VAL A 50 0.66 -15.85 4.86
N MET A 51 0.40 -14.80 4.07
CA MET A 51 -0.88 -14.63 3.38
C MET A 51 -1.14 -15.75 2.36
N ALA A 52 -0.11 -16.16 1.60
CA ALA A 52 -0.20 -17.26 0.64
C ALA A 52 -0.49 -18.60 1.31
N ILE A 53 0.17 -18.88 2.44
CA ILE A 53 -0.09 -20.09 3.24
C ILE A 53 -1.52 -20.09 3.78
N ALA A 54 -1.98 -18.97 4.35
CA ALA A 54 -3.35 -18.84 4.84
C ALA A 54 -4.38 -19.05 3.72
N TRP A 55 -4.11 -18.52 2.53
CA TRP A 55 -4.94 -18.75 1.34
C TRP A 55 -4.93 -20.21 0.89
N LEU A 56 -3.76 -20.87 0.87
CA LEU A 56 -3.65 -22.28 0.50
C LEU A 56 -4.45 -23.16 1.46
N ILE A 57 -4.33 -22.94 2.77
CA ILE A 57 -5.11 -23.65 3.80
C ILE A 57 -6.61 -23.46 3.56
N LYS A 58 -7.04 -22.22 3.28
CA LYS A 58 -8.44 -21.91 2.97
C LYS A 58 -8.93 -22.68 1.74
N VAL A 59 -8.16 -22.67 0.65
CA VAL A 59 -8.52 -23.37 -0.60
C VAL A 59 -8.60 -24.89 -0.41
N LEU A 60 -7.67 -25.47 0.35
CA LEU A 60 -7.69 -26.90 0.68
C LEU A 60 -8.90 -27.27 1.55
N ASN A 61 -9.27 -26.41 2.50
CA ASN A 61 -10.42 -26.63 3.39
C ASN A 61 -11.76 -26.48 2.66
N ASP A 62 -11.91 -25.45 1.83
CA ASP A 62 -13.18 -25.15 1.15
C ASP A 62 -13.35 -26.00 -0.13
N GLY A 63 -12.25 -26.50 -0.69
CA GLY A 63 -12.17 -27.16 -2.00
C GLY A 63 -11.98 -26.13 -3.13
N ILE A 64 -11.10 -26.45 -4.09
CA ILE A 64 -10.86 -25.62 -5.28
C ILE A 64 -12.19 -25.54 -6.06
N GLY A 65 -12.85 -24.38 -6.03
CA GLY A 65 -14.05 -24.11 -6.83
C GLY A 65 -15.38 -24.02 -6.06
N ARG A 66 -15.41 -24.28 -4.74
CA ARG A 66 -16.62 -24.06 -3.90
C ARG A 66 -16.78 -22.62 -3.40
N GLY A 67 -16.24 -21.65 -4.15
CA GLY A 67 -16.51 -20.24 -3.89
C GLY A 67 -17.99 -19.98 -4.15
N ARG A 68 -18.73 -19.67 -3.08
CA ARG A 68 -20.13 -19.19 -3.04
C ARG A 68 -20.65 -18.75 -4.41
N SER A 69 -21.10 -19.72 -5.19
CA SER A 69 -21.88 -19.51 -6.39
C SER A 69 -23.30 -19.74 -5.89
N ASP A 70 -23.93 -18.68 -5.39
CA ASP A 70 -25.35 -18.70 -5.03
C ASP A 70 -26.23 -18.84 -6.29
N ASP A 71 -25.64 -18.63 -7.48
CA ASP A 71 -26.24 -18.91 -8.77
C ASP A 71 -25.44 -20.00 -9.49
N GLY A 72 -26.14 -21.07 -9.89
CA GLY A 72 -25.59 -22.31 -10.46
C GLY A 72 -24.93 -22.19 -11.85
N GLU A 73 -24.49 -21.01 -12.29
CA GLU A 73 -23.69 -20.87 -13.50
C GLU A 73 -22.19 -21.01 -13.18
N GLN A 74 -21.58 -22.11 -13.65
CA GLN A 74 -20.13 -22.23 -13.71
C GLN A 74 -19.57 -21.20 -14.69
N VAL A 75 -19.30 -19.99 -14.19
CA VAL A 75 -18.61 -18.97 -14.96
C VAL A 75 -17.23 -19.49 -15.34
N SER A 76 -17.02 -19.71 -16.64
CA SER A 76 -15.73 -20.12 -17.23
C SER A 76 -14.58 -19.26 -16.68
N LEU A 77 -13.47 -19.91 -16.33
CA LEU A 77 -12.25 -19.25 -15.86
C LEU A 77 -11.77 -18.18 -16.84
N TRP A 78 -11.92 -18.44 -18.15
CA TRP A 78 -11.60 -17.46 -19.20
C TRP A 78 -12.43 -16.20 -19.08
N ARG A 79 -13.73 -16.32 -18.81
CA ARG A 79 -14.62 -15.18 -18.61
C ARG A 79 -14.22 -14.39 -17.37
N ARG A 80 -13.78 -15.03 -16.28
CA ARG A 80 -13.27 -14.34 -15.08
C ARG A 80 -11.99 -13.56 -15.35
N ILE A 81 -11.06 -14.15 -16.11
CA ILE A 81 -9.79 -13.52 -16.50
C ILE A 81 -10.04 -12.30 -17.40
N THR A 82 -10.94 -12.42 -18.38
CA THR A 82 -11.23 -11.33 -19.34
C THR A 82 -12.18 -10.27 -18.79
N SER A 83 -13.07 -10.62 -17.87
CA SER A 83 -14.01 -9.67 -17.26
C SER A 83 -13.37 -8.78 -16.20
N THR A 84 -12.23 -9.17 -15.63
CA THR A 84 -11.55 -8.38 -14.60
C THR A 84 -10.36 -7.64 -15.23
N PRO A 85 -10.44 -6.31 -15.46
CA PRO A 85 -9.55 -5.60 -16.37
C PRO A 85 -8.07 -5.66 -15.99
N LEU A 86 -7.75 -5.79 -14.70
CA LEU A 86 -6.36 -5.82 -14.21
C LEU A 86 -5.76 -7.23 -14.15
N VAL A 87 -6.53 -8.30 -14.34
CA VAL A 87 -6.01 -9.67 -14.24
C VAL A 87 -5.13 -10.00 -15.44
N LEU A 88 -5.62 -9.78 -16.67
CA LEU A 88 -4.86 -10.09 -17.88
C LEU A 88 -3.52 -9.34 -17.96
N PRO A 89 -3.44 -8.00 -17.76
CA PRO A 89 -2.16 -7.29 -17.73
C PRO A 89 -1.21 -7.83 -16.65
N THR A 90 -1.74 -8.20 -15.48
CA THR A 90 -0.92 -8.76 -14.40
C THR A 90 -0.37 -10.14 -14.77
N LEU A 91 -1.15 -11.00 -15.42
CA LEU A 91 -0.67 -12.30 -15.91
C LEU A 91 0.40 -12.15 -16.98
N LEU A 92 0.24 -11.21 -17.91
CA LEU A 92 1.25 -10.88 -18.91
C LEU A 92 2.54 -10.35 -18.26
N LEU A 93 2.42 -9.56 -17.19
CA LEU A 93 3.56 -9.07 -16.41
C LEU A 93 4.31 -10.22 -15.72
N ILE A 94 3.60 -11.18 -15.13
CA ILE A 94 4.22 -12.41 -14.58
C ILE A 94 5.00 -13.12 -15.66
N LEU A 95 4.37 -13.36 -16.82
CA LEU A 95 5.01 -14.06 -17.93
C LEU A 95 6.27 -13.33 -18.40
N ALA A 96 6.21 -12.00 -18.55
CA ALA A 96 7.36 -11.18 -18.92
C ALA A 96 8.52 -11.31 -17.92
N TYR A 97 8.23 -11.26 -16.60
CA TYR A 97 9.25 -11.46 -15.56
C TYR A 97 9.85 -12.86 -15.60
N LEU A 98 9.03 -13.91 -15.77
CA LEU A 98 9.51 -15.29 -15.84
C LEU A 98 10.39 -15.52 -17.07
N ILE A 99 9.95 -15.08 -18.25
CA ILE A 99 10.73 -15.16 -19.49
C ILE A 99 12.06 -14.41 -19.32
N SER A 100 12.01 -13.15 -18.85
CA SER A 100 13.20 -12.34 -18.62
C SER A 100 14.17 -13.00 -17.64
N THR A 101 13.66 -13.69 -16.61
CA THR A 101 14.49 -14.42 -15.64
C THR A 101 15.18 -15.63 -16.25
N VAL A 102 14.45 -16.45 -17.01
CA VAL A 102 14.96 -17.67 -17.63
C VAL A 102 16.03 -17.35 -18.68
N PHE A 103 15.81 -16.31 -19.48
CA PHE A 103 16.76 -15.88 -20.52
C PHE A 103 17.80 -14.86 -20.03
N SER A 104 17.86 -14.58 -18.72
CA SER A 104 18.83 -13.65 -18.15
C SER A 104 20.26 -14.21 -18.21
N LEU A 105 21.25 -13.34 -18.43
CA LEU A 105 22.67 -13.69 -18.30
C LEU A 105 23.04 -14.18 -16.90
N ASN A 106 22.34 -13.70 -15.86
CA ASN A 106 22.51 -14.18 -14.49
C ASN A 106 21.13 -14.45 -13.87
N PRO A 107 20.56 -15.65 -14.12
CA PRO A 107 19.21 -16.01 -13.65
C PRO A 107 19.05 -15.92 -12.13
N ARG A 108 20.13 -16.19 -11.37
CA ARG A 108 20.10 -16.10 -9.90
C ARG A 108 19.88 -14.67 -9.42
N ILE A 109 20.64 -13.71 -9.96
CA ILE A 109 20.46 -12.29 -9.63
C ILE A 109 19.10 -11.79 -10.14
N SER A 110 18.68 -12.22 -11.33
CA SER A 110 17.36 -11.86 -11.87
C SER A 110 16.21 -12.35 -10.99
N PHE A 111 16.31 -13.58 -10.47
CA PHE A 111 15.28 -14.15 -9.61
C PHE A 111 15.25 -13.55 -8.20
N PHE A 112 16.39 -13.52 -7.50
CA PHE A 112 16.47 -13.09 -6.10
C PHE A 112 16.62 -11.57 -5.92
N GLY A 113 17.11 -10.88 -6.95
CA GLY A 113 17.58 -9.51 -6.88
C GLY A 113 19.03 -9.41 -6.43
N SER A 114 19.66 -8.25 -6.66
CA SER A 114 21.00 -7.96 -6.15
C SER A 114 20.97 -7.76 -4.63
N TYR A 115 22.09 -8.01 -3.95
CA TYR A 115 22.20 -7.81 -2.49
C TYR A 115 21.76 -6.41 -2.04
N GLN A 116 22.07 -5.38 -2.83
CA GLN A 116 21.78 -3.98 -2.48
C GLN A 116 20.31 -3.60 -2.56
N ARG A 117 19.51 -4.31 -3.38
CA ARG A 117 18.14 -3.92 -3.71
C ARG A 117 17.13 -5.01 -3.37
N LEU A 118 17.52 -6.28 -3.30
CA LEU A 118 16.66 -7.47 -3.25
C LEU A 118 15.48 -7.42 -4.23
N GLN A 119 15.63 -6.70 -5.34
CA GLN A 119 14.57 -6.51 -6.32
C GLN A 119 14.79 -7.47 -7.49
N GLY A 120 13.99 -8.54 -7.50
CA GLY A 120 14.00 -9.56 -8.54
C GLY A 120 12.61 -10.18 -8.69
N THR A 121 12.51 -11.21 -9.51
CA THR A 121 11.23 -11.89 -9.80
C THR A 121 10.53 -12.41 -8.56
N TYR A 122 11.27 -12.88 -7.54
CA TYR A 122 10.66 -13.29 -6.27
C TYR A 122 9.94 -12.15 -5.54
N SER A 123 10.54 -10.95 -5.48
CA SER A 123 9.86 -9.77 -4.92
C SER A 123 8.65 -9.38 -5.75
N MET A 124 8.78 -9.44 -7.09
CA MET A 124 7.67 -9.12 -7.97
C MET A 124 6.47 -10.06 -7.76
N LEU A 125 6.73 -11.36 -7.70
CA LEU A 125 5.70 -12.36 -7.39
C LEU A 125 5.09 -12.14 -6.00
N SER A 126 5.85 -11.67 -5.03
CA SER A 126 5.32 -11.33 -3.69
C SER A 126 4.32 -10.16 -3.75
N TYR A 127 4.62 -9.10 -4.53
CA TYR A 127 3.64 -8.02 -4.78
C TYR A 127 2.37 -8.55 -5.44
N ILE A 128 2.53 -9.44 -6.42
CA ILE A 128 1.42 -10.02 -7.18
C ILE A 128 0.54 -10.94 -6.32
N VAL A 129 1.14 -11.70 -5.41
CA VAL A 129 0.39 -12.49 -4.41
C VAL A 129 -0.50 -11.57 -3.57
N ILE A 130 0.06 -10.50 -3.01
CA ILE A 130 -0.72 -9.53 -2.22
C ILE A 130 -1.83 -8.92 -3.09
N PHE A 131 -1.53 -8.52 -4.32
CA PHE A 131 -2.51 -8.00 -5.27
C PHE A 131 -3.69 -8.96 -5.50
N PHE A 132 -3.44 -10.22 -5.85
CA PHE A 132 -4.52 -11.18 -6.09
C PHE A 132 -5.30 -11.52 -4.82
N LEU A 133 -4.63 -11.54 -3.66
CA LEU A 133 -5.30 -11.77 -2.39
C LEU A 133 -6.21 -10.61 -1.99
N VAL A 134 -5.77 -9.37 -2.18
CA VAL A 134 -6.62 -8.17 -2.01
C VAL A 134 -7.77 -8.20 -3.01
N LEU A 135 -7.49 -8.42 -4.31
CA LEU A 135 -8.51 -8.50 -5.36
C LEU A 135 -9.58 -9.57 -5.06
N GLY A 136 -9.16 -10.70 -4.49
CA GLY A 136 -10.05 -11.81 -4.15
C GLY A 136 -10.88 -11.59 -2.88
N HIS A 137 -10.32 -10.93 -1.86
CA HIS A 137 -10.84 -10.94 -0.49
C HIS A 137 -11.32 -9.57 0.02
N LEU A 138 -10.97 -8.47 -0.65
CA LEU A 138 -11.49 -7.14 -0.34
C LEU A 138 -12.90 -7.00 -0.92
N ARG A 139 -13.90 -7.51 -0.19
CA ARG A 139 -15.30 -7.59 -0.65
C ARG A 139 -16.26 -6.74 0.17
N ARG A 140 -15.82 -6.28 1.34
CA ARG A 140 -16.65 -5.53 2.29
C ARG A 140 -16.20 -4.07 2.40
N PRO A 141 -17.15 -3.11 2.47
CA PRO A 141 -16.81 -1.69 2.58
C PRO A 141 -16.02 -1.38 3.85
N GLU A 142 -16.21 -2.14 4.93
CA GLU A 142 -15.44 -1.97 6.17
C GLU A 142 -13.96 -2.32 5.99
N GLN A 143 -13.63 -3.29 5.12
CA GLN A 143 -12.24 -3.65 4.82
C GLN A 143 -11.55 -2.53 4.06
N TRP A 144 -12.23 -1.97 3.06
CA TRP A 144 -11.74 -0.79 2.34
C TRP A 144 -11.51 0.38 3.29
N ARG A 145 -12.48 0.67 4.17
CA ARG A 145 -12.37 1.75 5.15
C ARG A 145 -11.19 1.55 6.10
N ARG A 146 -10.96 0.33 6.61
CA ARG A 146 -9.76 0.01 7.41
C ARG A 146 -8.48 0.29 6.62
N MET A 147 -8.41 -0.16 5.37
CA MET A 147 -7.25 0.06 4.51
C MET A 147 -6.97 1.55 4.27
N ALA A 148 -8.01 2.33 3.95
CA ALA A 148 -7.91 3.77 3.78
C ALA A 148 -7.44 4.47 5.05
N TYR A 149 -8.03 4.15 6.21
CA TYR A 149 -7.58 4.70 7.49
C TYR A 149 -6.14 4.32 7.82
N THR A 150 -5.72 3.08 7.55
CA THR A 150 -4.33 2.67 7.73
C THR A 150 -3.39 3.51 6.87
N ILE A 151 -3.70 3.72 5.58
CA ILE A 151 -2.87 4.56 4.69
C ILE A 151 -2.77 5.99 5.24
N VAL A 152 -3.90 6.58 5.65
CA VAL A 152 -3.94 7.94 6.19
C VAL A 152 -3.13 8.02 7.49
N ILE A 153 -3.38 7.14 8.46
CA ILE A 153 -2.70 7.14 9.76
C ILE A 153 -1.20 6.91 9.59
N VAL A 154 -0.77 5.94 8.79
CA VAL A 154 0.64 5.61 8.59
C VAL A 154 1.40 6.74 7.88
N SER A 155 0.74 7.48 6.99
CA SER A 155 1.38 8.62 6.34
C SER A 155 1.66 9.81 7.26
N VAL A 156 1.00 9.90 8.43
CA VAL A 156 1.23 10.97 9.41
C VAL A 156 2.64 10.89 10.02
N PRO A 157 3.08 9.80 10.66
CA PRO A 157 4.42 9.71 11.21
C PRO A 157 5.51 9.82 10.12
N ILE A 158 5.25 9.37 8.89
CA ILE A 158 6.19 9.52 7.77
C ILE A 158 6.39 11.00 7.41
N ALA A 159 5.29 11.75 7.30
CA ALA A 159 5.35 13.19 7.02
C ALA A 159 6.02 13.94 8.18
N ILE A 160 5.62 13.66 9.42
CA ILE A 160 6.23 14.27 10.62
C ILE A 160 7.73 13.97 10.69
N TYR A 161 8.14 12.73 10.47
CA TYR A 161 9.57 12.36 10.49
C TYR A 161 10.37 13.12 9.42
N GLY A 162 9.82 13.27 8.22
CA GLY A 162 10.41 14.12 7.19
C GLY A 162 10.51 15.60 7.61
N LEU A 163 9.51 16.14 8.30
CA LEU A 163 9.56 17.50 8.84
C LEU A 163 10.60 17.66 9.97
N LEU A 164 10.80 16.63 10.81
CA LEU A 164 11.86 16.61 11.82
C LEU A 164 13.25 16.62 11.17
N GLN A 165 13.44 15.89 10.07
CA GLN A 165 14.65 15.96 9.25
C GLN A 165 14.88 17.38 8.73
N ARG A 166 13.83 18.01 8.17
CA ARG A 166 13.90 19.40 7.69
C ARG A 166 14.30 20.38 8.79
N ALA A 167 13.82 20.18 10.00
CA ALA A 167 14.10 21.04 11.15
C ALA A 167 15.49 20.81 11.78
N GLY A 168 16.27 19.82 11.29
CA GLY A 168 17.56 19.46 11.88
C GLY A 168 17.43 18.77 13.24
N LEU A 169 16.26 18.20 13.55
CA LEU A 169 15.96 17.52 14.81
C LEU A 169 16.16 15.99 14.73
N ASP A 170 16.54 15.47 13.56
CA ASP A 170 16.88 14.06 13.37
C ASP A 170 18.33 13.80 13.79
N PRO A 171 18.58 13.05 14.88
CA PRO A 171 19.93 12.81 15.39
C PRO A 171 20.69 11.75 14.59
N LEU A 172 20.05 11.08 13.61
CA LEU A 172 20.65 9.97 12.90
C LEU A 172 21.69 10.46 11.87
N PRO A 173 22.86 9.79 11.78
CA PRO A 173 23.99 10.26 10.97
C PRO A 173 23.82 9.88 9.49
N TRP A 174 22.83 10.46 8.83
CA TRP A 174 22.55 10.18 7.42
C TRP A 174 23.69 10.66 6.51
N GLY A 175 24.09 9.82 5.55
CA GLY A 175 25.14 10.18 4.60
C GLY A 175 24.77 11.24 3.56
N GLY A 176 23.52 11.73 3.55
CA GLY A 176 23.02 12.75 2.64
C GLY A 176 22.34 13.90 3.40
N ASP A 177 22.20 15.05 2.73
CA ASP A 177 21.54 16.24 3.28
C ASP A 177 20.01 16.07 3.32
N VAL A 178 19.53 15.44 4.38
CA VAL A 178 18.11 15.23 4.67
C VAL A 178 17.39 16.52 5.11
N GLN A 179 18.14 17.57 5.47
CA GLN A 179 17.56 18.85 5.88
C GLN A 179 17.12 19.63 4.64
N ARG A 180 17.95 19.69 3.59
CA ARG A 180 17.59 20.36 2.34
C ARG A 180 16.49 19.63 1.60
N ARG A 181 16.58 18.29 1.50
CA ARG A 181 15.60 17.42 0.84
C ARG A 181 15.24 16.26 1.75
N ILE A 182 14.03 16.28 2.29
CA ILE A 182 13.60 15.28 3.27
C ILE A 182 13.60 13.87 2.63
N ALA A 183 14.15 12.90 3.34
CA ALA A 183 14.29 11.51 2.86
C ALA A 183 13.35 10.54 3.59
N GLY A 184 12.89 10.92 4.79
CA GLY A 184 11.95 10.19 5.63
C GLY A 184 12.34 8.73 5.85
N ASN A 185 11.33 7.90 6.13
CA ASN A 185 11.49 6.45 6.34
C ASN A 185 11.88 5.67 5.07
N MET A 186 12.04 6.34 3.93
CA MET A 186 12.30 5.71 2.63
C MET A 186 13.70 5.99 2.10
N GLY A 187 14.49 6.84 2.78
CA GLY A 187 15.85 7.19 2.38
C GLY A 187 15.94 7.96 1.05
N ASN A 188 14.81 8.38 0.48
CA ASN A 188 14.75 9.04 -0.82
C ASN A 188 13.54 9.98 -0.90
N ALA A 189 13.82 11.25 -1.20
CA ALA A 189 12.82 12.31 -1.30
C ALA A 189 11.72 12.03 -2.34
N ILE A 190 12.06 11.39 -3.47
CA ILE A 190 11.09 11.05 -4.52
C ILE A 190 10.12 9.99 -4.02
N PHE A 191 10.61 8.98 -3.28
CA PHE A 191 9.76 7.91 -2.75
C PHE A 191 8.83 8.42 -1.66
N VAL A 192 9.32 9.27 -0.75
CA VAL A 192 8.48 9.92 0.26
C VAL A 192 7.39 10.75 -0.40
N ALA A 193 7.74 11.59 -1.37
CA ALA A 193 6.76 12.42 -2.06
C ALA A 193 5.70 11.57 -2.79
N ALA A 194 6.13 10.55 -3.55
CA ALA A 194 5.22 9.65 -4.26
C ALA A 194 4.24 8.95 -3.30
N TYR A 195 4.73 8.47 -2.16
CA TYR A 195 3.89 7.86 -1.13
C TYR A 195 2.89 8.86 -0.53
N LEU A 196 3.37 10.06 -0.15
CA LEU A 196 2.53 11.07 0.48
C LEU A 196 1.45 11.60 -0.45
N ILE A 197 1.70 11.71 -1.76
CA ILE A 197 0.68 12.14 -2.73
C ILE A 197 -0.42 11.09 -2.89
N MET A 198 -0.09 9.79 -2.90
CA MET A 198 -1.12 8.73 -2.88
C MET A 198 -1.99 8.83 -1.63
N ALA A 199 -1.36 9.02 -0.46
CA ALA A 199 -2.07 9.20 0.80
C ALA A 199 -2.81 10.55 0.89
N PHE A 200 -2.39 11.56 0.15
CA PHE A 200 -2.99 12.90 0.11
C PHE A 200 -4.41 12.83 -0.45
N PHE A 201 -4.59 12.24 -1.65
CA PHE A 201 -5.92 12.17 -2.28
C PHE A 201 -6.93 11.36 -1.48
N LEU A 202 -6.48 10.27 -0.85
CA LEU A 202 -7.34 9.52 0.09
C LEU A 202 -7.75 10.36 1.30
N THR A 203 -6.87 11.23 1.79
CA THR A 203 -7.20 12.12 2.93
C THR A 203 -8.11 13.26 2.48
N LEU A 204 -7.92 13.77 1.27
CA LEU A 204 -8.74 14.82 0.68
C LEU A 204 -10.17 14.35 0.45
N GLU A 205 -10.35 13.14 -0.08
CA GLU A 205 -11.69 12.56 -0.24
C GLU A 205 -12.42 12.40 1.09
N ARG A 206 -11.74 11.94 2.15
CA ARG A 206 -12.33 11.88 3.50
C ARG A 206 -12.68 13.26 4.06
N LEU A 207 -11.82 14.26 3.86
CA LEU A 207 -12.10 15.64 4.27
C LEU A 207 -13.38 16.16 3.59
N LEU A 208 -13.47 16.01 2.27
CA LEU A 208 -14.63 16.47 1.50
C LEU A 208 -15.92 15.74 1.90
N GLU A 209 -15.84 14.44 2.19
CA GLU A 209 -16.98 13.66 2.68
C GLU A 209 -17.53 14.25 3.99
N HIS A 210 -16.66 14.53 4.97
CA HIS A 210 -17.08 15.12 6.25
C HIS A 210 -17.56 16.57 6.12
N LEU A 211 -16.90 17.40 5.29
CA LEU A 211 -17.37 18.76 5.00
C LEU A 211 -18.74 18.75 4.31
N GLY A 212 -18.97 17.81 3.38
CA GLY A 212 -20.24 17.64 2.70
C GLY A 212 -21.39 17.30 3.65
N ARG A 213 -21.14 16.46 4.67
CA ARG A 213 -22.13 16.14 5.72
C ARG A 213 -22.46 17.35 6.58
N LEU A 214 -21.45 18.15 6.95
CA LEU A 214 -21.66 19.39 7.71
C LEU A 214 -22.50 20.41 6.93
N LEU A 215 -22.25 20.54 5.62
CA LEU A 215 -22.98 21.47 4.74
C LEU A 215 -24.44 21.03 4.49
N ARG A 216 -24.70 19.72 4.42
CA ARG A 216 -26.06 19.18 4.21
C ARG A 216 -26.94 19.25 5.46
N GLY A 217 -26.34 19.44 6.64
CA GLY A 217 -27.09 19.52 7.90
C GLY A 217 -27.77 18.21 8.28
N ASP A 218 -27.26 17.07 7.80
CA ASP A 218 -27.97 15.78 7.78
C ASP A 218 -28.19 15.15 9.17
N ASP A 219 -27.59 15.66 10.26
CA ASP A 219 -27.91 15.22 11.62
C ASP A 219 -27.25 16.09 12.71
N SER A 220 -28.04 16.84 13.49
CA SER A 220 -27.54 17.70 14.58
C SER A 220 -26.74 16.95 15.65
N ARG A 221 -26.92 15.63 15.78
CA ARG A 221 -26.22 14.78 16.78
C ARG A 221 -24.77 14.47 16.41
N HIS A 222 -24.38 14.56 15.14
CA HIS A 222 -23.03 14.18 14.69
C HIS A 222 -22.20 15.36 14.16
N VAL A 223 -22.77 16.57 14.12
CA VAL A 223 -22.09 17.79 13.64
C VAL A 223 -20.74 18.03 14.33
N THR A 224 -20.67 17.87 15.65
CA THR A 224 -19.40 18.09 16.40
C THR A 224 -18.33 17.07 16.01
N VAL A 225 -18.71 15.81 15.81
CA VAL A 225 -17.79 14.74 15.41
C VAL A 225 -17.29 14.98 13.99
N ASP A 226 -18.19 15.28 13.05
CA ASP A 226 -17.82 15.57 11.67
C ASP A 226 -16.93 16.82 11.57
N ALA A 227 -17.19 17.85 12.38
CA ALA A 227 -16.36 19.06 12.45
C ALA A 227 -14.95 18.75 12.97
N VAL A 228 -14.83 17.99 14.06
CA VAL A 228 -13.52 17.58 14.60
C VAL A 228 -12.76 16.74 13.59
N LEU A 229 -13.40 15.77 12.95
CA LEU A 229 -12.77 14.93 11.95
C LEU A 229 -12.33 15.72 10.72
N ALA A 230 -13.14 16.66 10.23
CA ALA A 230 -12.76 17.55 9.13
C ALA A 230 -11.51 18.37 9.50
N TRP A 231 -11.45 18.95 10.70
CA TRP A 231 -10.25 19.65 11.18
C TRP A 231 -9.03 18.75 11.27
N CYS A 232 -9.19 17.51 11.78
CA CYS A 232 -8.10 16.54 11.81
C CYS A 232 -7.59 16.20 10.41
N TYR A 233 -8.47 15.92 9.44
CA TYR A 233 -8.05 15.63 8.07
C TYR A 233 -7.39 16.83 7.39
N LEU A 234 -7.90 18.05 7.63
CA LEU A 234 -7.29 19.27 7.13
C LEU A 234 -5.88 19.46 7.68
N PHE A 235 -5.68 19.25 8.99
CA PHE A 235 -4.35 19.30 9.61
C PHE A 235 -3.41 18.25 8.99
N ILE A 236 -3.88 17.01 8.81
CA ILE A 236 -3.09 15.94 8.18
C ILE A 236 -2.71 16.33 6.73
N LEU A 237 -3.63 16.91 5.96
CA LEU A 237 -3.34 17.39 4.60
C LEU A 237 -2.29 18.50 4.61
N ALA A 238 -2.36 19.45 5.55
CA ALA A 238 -1.37 20.51 5.67
C ALA A 238 0.03 19.95 5.96
N VAL A 239 0.14 19.04 6.93
CA VAL A 239 1.39 18.35 7.27
C VAL A 239 1.96 17.59 6.07
N LYS A 240 1.12 16.83 5.34
CA LYS A 240 1.53 16.12 4.11
C LYS A 240 2.00 17.06 3.02
N SER A 241 1.27 18.15 2.79
CA SER A 241 1.58 19.13 1.75
C SER A 241 2.93 19.77 2.00
N LEU A 242 3.18 20.17 3.26
CA LEU A 242 4.45 20.75 3.67
C LEU A 242 5.60 19.76 3.48
N ALA A 243 5.41 18.51 3.89
CA ALA A 243 6.39 17.45 3.67
C ALA A 243 6.65 17.24 2.17
N ILE A 244 5.61 17.11 1.34
CA ILE A 244 5.74 16.97 -0.12
C ILE A 244 6.58 18.11 -0.71
N LEU A 245 6.30 19.36 -0.34
CA LEU A 245 7.06 20.52 -0.83
C LEU A 245 8.55 20.45 -0.42
N PHE A 246 8.85 20.04 0.81
CA PHE A 246 10.23 19.90 1.29
C PHE A 246 10.99 18.70 0.70
N THR A 247 10.34 17.81 -0.03
CA THR A 247 11.07 16.80 -0.84
C THR A 247 11.75 17.42 -2.07
N GLN A 248 11.30 18.61 -2.50
CA GLN A 248 11.79 19.33 -3.69
C GLN A 248 11.86 18.42 -4.94
N SER A 249 10.87 17.54 -5.12
CA SER A 249 10.85 16.55 -6.18
C SER A 249 9.85 16.91 -7.27
N ASN A 250 10.34 17.26 -8.46
CA ASN A 250 9.51 17.75 -9.59
C ASN A 250 8.50 16.71 -10.10
N GLY A 251 8.91 15.45 -10.26
CA GLY A 251 8.00 14.39 -10.74
C GLY A 251 6.77 14.21 -9.84
N PRO A 252 6.97 13.98 -8.53
CA PRO A 252 5.88 14.00 -7.54
C PRO A 252 5.06 15.30 -7.57
N LEU A 253 5.69 16.47 -7.63
CA LEU A 253 4.95 17.75 -7.71
C LEU A 253 4.00 17.81 -8.92
N LEU A 254 4.48 17.41 -10.10
CA LEU A 254 3.65 17.32 -11.32
C LEU A 254 2.51 16.31 -11.14
N GLY A 255 2.78 15.15 -10.54
CA GLY A 255 1.75 14.15 -10.23
C GLY A 255 0.71 14.66 -9.24
N TRP A 256 1.10 15.48 -8.26
CA TRP A 256 0.19 16.10 -7.31
C TRP A 256 -0.71 17.14 -7.98
N LEU A 257 -0.15 18.01 -8.84
CA LEU A 257 -0.93 18.99 -9.59
C LEU A 257 -1.89 18.33 -10.58
N ALA A 258 -1.42 17.33 -11.33
CA ALA A 258 -2.26 16.56 -12.24
C ALA A 258 -3.39 15.82 -11.49
N GLY A 259 -3.07 15.22 -10.33
CA GLY A 259 -4.07 14.58 -9.50
C GLY A 259 -5.11 15.56 -8.97
N LEU A 260 -4.72 16.78 -8.55
CA LEU A 260 -5.66 17.82 -8.14
C LEU A 260 -6.57 18.24 -9.29
N PHE A 261 -6.03 18.38 -10.51
CA PHE A 261 -6.82 18.69 -11.71
C PHE A 261 -7.86 17.61 -12.03
N VAL A 262 -7.50 16.33 -11.89
CA VAL A 262 -8.43 15.20 -12.15
C VAL A 262 -9.44 15.01 -11.02
N PHE A 263 -9.08 15.40 -9.79
CA PHE A 263 -9.90 15.20 -8.61
C PHE A 263 -11.02 16.25 -8.47
N ILE A 264 -10.83 17.44 -9.03
CA ILE A 264 -11.84 18.50 -9.17
C ILE A 264 -12.79 18.15 -10.32
#